data_AF-A0A940JSM3-F1
#
_entry.id   AF-A0A940JSM3-F1
#
_cell.length_a   1.000
_cell.length_b   1.000
_cell.length_c   1.000
_cell.angle_alpha   90.00
_cell.angle_beta   90.00
_cell.angle_gamma   90.00
#
_symmetry.space_group_name_H-M   'P 1'
#
loop_
_entity.id
_entity.type
_entity.pdbx_description
1 polymer ?
#
loop_
_entity_poly.entity_id
_entity_poly.type
_entity_poly.pdbx_seq_one_letter_code
_entity_poly.pdbx_strand_id
1 'polypeptide(L)'
;MDIHEMNDRYGISMKKLRRMYQDGILKIGKSATPKYWQMVISDIRKGKMSARSIALAYRSPKQLEELARLTPRDRNILREHFKLAGLPHTNLDLEDHSFLAPCGAAENNPRYLADFIEGLKKVIPAQNVFYEFVAVRWLLLKCNQDVDIYNTADFLPKALFYARADPSFKEWWHKEPHLYGKYRIVYHRPQSRYDL
;
A
#
# COMPACT_ATOMS: atom_id res chain seq x y z
N MET A 1 1.78 15.85 21.00
CA MET A 1 1.24 14.51 21.26
C MET A 1 0.04 14.28 20.38
N ASP A 2 0.14 13.34 19.43
CA ASP A 2 -0.93 12.99 18.48
C ASP A 2 -1.66 11.68 18.82
N ILE A 3 -2.68 11.32 18.03
CA ILE A 3 -3.48 10.11 18.26
C ILE A 3 -2.67 8.81 18.15
N HIS A 4 -1.60 8.76 17.36
CA HIS A 4 -0.76 7.58 17.24
C HIS A 4 0.13 7.44 18.47
N GLU A 5 0.75 8.53 18.92
CA GLU A 5 1.51 8.56 20.17
C GLU A 5 0.64 8.20 21.39
N MET A 6 -0.61 8.68 21.43
CA MET A 6 -1.55 8.33 22.50
C MET A 6 -2.01 6.88 22.44
N ASN A 7 -2.21 6.31 21.25
CA ASN A 7 -2.51 4.89 21.08
C ASN A 7 -1.37 4.04 21.64
N ASP A 8 -0.13 4.39 21.31
CA ASP A 8 1.06 3.66 21.74
C ASP A 8 1.31 3.83 23.25
N ARG A 9 1.12 5.04 23.81
CA ARG A 9 1.43 5.34 25.22
C ARG A 9 0.35 4.87 26.19
N TYR A 10 -0.93 4.98 25.82
CA TYR A 10 -2.06 4.74 26.73
C TYR A 10 -2.89 3.52 26.35
N GLY A 11 -2.59 2.84 25.23
CA GLY A 11 -3.33 1.67 24.76
C GLY A 11 -4.76 1.96 24.30
N ILE A 12 -5.16 3.23 24.19
CA ILE A 12 -6.52 3.62 23.78
C ILE A 12 -6.68 3.34 22.29
N SER A 13 -7.77 2.68 21.88
CA SER A 13 -7.99 2.32 20.48
C SER A 13 -8.04 3.53 19.54
N MET A 14 -7.47 3.39 18.33
CA MET A 14 -7.48 4.45 17.31
C MET A 14 -8.89 4.93 16.95
N LYS A 15 -9.89 4.03 16.96
CA LYS A 15 -11.29 4.38 16.71
C LYS A 15 -11.81 5.36 17.78
N LYS A 16 -11.49 5.10 19.05
CA LYS A 16 -11.88 5.96 20.17
C LYS A 16 -11.14 7.29 20.14
N LEU A 17 -9.83 7.30 19.88
CA LEU A 17 -9.03 8.52 19.78
C LEU A 17 -9.50 9.43 18.63
N ARG A 18 -9.83 8.86 17.47
CA ARG A 18 -10.42 9.62 16.34
C ARG A 18 -11.75 10.26 16.73
N ARG A 19 -12.62 9.52 17.40
CA ARG A 19 -13.91 10.02 17.88
C ARG A 19 -13.73 11.15 18.90
N MET A 20 -12.86 10.96 19.90
CA MET A 20 -12.57 12.00 20.89
C MET A 20 -11.96 13.27 20.27
N TYR A 21 -11.15 13.12 19.22
CA TYR A 21 -10.63 14.26 18.47
C TYR A 21 -11.73 15.00 17.69
N GLN A 22 -12.60 14.26 16.99
CA GLN A 22 -13.75 14.82 16.26
C GLN A 22 -14.73 15.52 17.21
N ASP A 23 -14.95 14.96 18.39
CA ASP A 23 -15.84 15.50 19.43
C ASP A 23 -15.18 16.66 20.21
N GLY A 24 -13.95 17.08 19.87
CA GLY A 24 -13.23 18.18 20.51
C GLY A 24 -12.71 17.89 21.93
N ILE A 25 -12.92 16.67 22.43
CA ILE A 25 -12.48 16.20 23.76
C ILE A 25 -10.95 16.08 23.78
N LEU A 26 -10.36 15.64 22.67
CA LEU A 26 -8.93 15.46 22.55
C LEU A 26 -8.30 16.66 21.82
N LYS A 27 -7.61 17.53 22.55
CA LYS A 27 -6.81 18.60 21.94
C LYS A 27 -5.42 18.07 21.58
N ILE A 28 -5.22 17.79 20.30
CA ILE A 28 -3.93 17.34 19.76
C ILE A 28 -3.14 18.59 19.36
N GLY A 29 -1.94 18.74 19.94
CA GLY A 29 -0.99 19.77 19.49
C GLY A 29 -0.53 19.52 18.05
N LYS A 30 -0.14 20.57 17.33
CA LYS A 30 0.48 20.41 16.00
C LYS A 30 1.77 19.60 16.16
N SER A 31 1.75 18.36 15.67
CA SER A 31 2.95 17.55 15.56
C SER A 31 3.81 18.12 14.43
N ALA A 32 5.12 18.24 14.67
CA ALA A 32 6.07 18.63 13.63
C ALA A 32 6.18 17.55 12.53
N THR A 33 5.85 16.30 12.85
CA THR A 33 5.90 15.17 11.94
C THR A 33 4.64 15.13 11.08
N PRO A 34 4.74 15.07 9.74
CA PRO A 34 3.59 14.90 8.86
C PRO A 34 2.74 13.67 9.21
N LYS A 35 1.41 13.78 9.05
CA LYS A 35 0.45 12.73 9.42
C LYS A 35 0.80 11.36 8.82
N TYR A 36 1.24 11.32 7.56
CA TYR A 36 1.59 10.07 6.89
C TYR A 36 2.81 9.39 7.52
N TRP A 37 3.80 10.16 8.00
CA TRP A 37 4.96 9.62 8.73
C TRP A 37 4.58 9.08 10.11
N GLN A 38 3.64 9.71 10.82
CA GLN A 38 3.11 9.16 12.08
C GLN A 38 2.48 7.78 11.88
N MET A 39 1.76 7.60 10.76
CA MET A 39 1.16 6.32 10.40
C MET A 39 2.22 5.26 10.10
N VAL A 40 3.27 5.61 9.35
CA VAL A 40 4.41 4.72 9.07
C VAL A 40 5.03 4.23 10.38
N ILE A 41 5.31 5.14 11.31
CA ILE A 41 5.94 4.81 12.61
C ILE A 41 5.03 3.86 13.42
N SER A 42 3.74 4.15 13.48
CA SER A 42 2.77 3.30 14.19
C SER A 42 2.65 1.90 13.58
N ASP A 43 2.63 1.80 12.24
CA ASP A 43 2.57 0.54 11.49
C ASP A 43 3.82 -0.34 11.76
N ILE A 44 5.01 0.28 11.77
CA ILE A 44 6.28 -0.38 12.12
C ILE A 44 6.22 -0.93 13.55
N ARG A 45 5.83 -0.10 14.53
CA ARG A 45 5.73 -0.52 15.95
C ARG A 45 4.77 -1.69 16.16
N LYS A 46 3.69 -1.75 15.36
CA LYS A 46 2.70 -2.83 15.38
C LYS A 46 3.14 -4.09 14.63
N GLY A 47 4.23 -4.04 13.86
CA GLY A 47 4.70 -5.13 13.01
C GLY A 47 3.85 -5.40 11.78
N LYS A 48 2.85 -4.56 11.50
CA LYS A 48 1.90 -4.73 10.41
C LYS A 48 1.90 -3.48 9.56
N MET A 49 2.66 -3.52 8.46
CA MET A 49 2.81 -2.38 7.58
C MET A 49 1.80 -2.41 6.44
N SER A 50 1.10 -1.30 6.24
CA SER A 50 0.29 -1.09 5.04
C SER A 50 1.16 -0.87 3.81
N ALA A 51 0.65 -1.16 2.61
CA ALA A 51 1.37 -0.90 1.35
C ALA A 51 1.86 0.56 1.25
N ARG A 52 1.06 1.52 1.71
CA ARG A 52 1.45 2.92 1.86
C ARG A 52 2.73 3.07 2.69
N SER A 53 2.70 2.50 3.90
CA SER A 53 3.80 2.64 4.85
C SER A 53 5.07 1.97 4.35
N ILE A 54 4.94 0.83 3.65
CA ILE A 54 6.07 0.15 3.00
C ILE A 54 6.66 1.04 1.90
N ALA A 55 5.83 1.60 1.03
CA ALA A 55 6.28 2.47 -0.07
C ALA A 55 6.98 3.74 0.44
N LEU A 56 6.40 4.43 1.43
CA LEU A 56 7.01 5.62 2.05
C LEU A 56 8.34 5.29 2.74
N ALA A 57 8.38 4.22 3.52
CA ALA A 57 9.59 3.79 4.22
C ALA A 57 10.72 3.42 3.25
N TYR A 58 10.38 2.82 2.10
CA TYR A 58 11.36 2.48 1.07
C TYR A 58 11.89 3.70 0.31
N ARG A 59 11.00 4.65 -0.02
CA ARG A 59 11.37 5.84 -0.79
C ARG A 59 12.26 6.80 -0.01
N SER A 60 11.94 7.02 1.26
CA SER A 60 12.56 8.06 2.09
C SER A 60 13.18 7.45 3.37
N PRO A 61 14.14 6.51 3.26
CA PRO A 61 14.64 5.77 4.42
C PRO A 61 15.41 6.67 5.40
N LYS A 62 16.15 7.67 4.91
CA LYS A 62 16.87 8.63 5.77
C LYS A 62 15.91 9.46 6.63
N GLN A 63 14.85 9.97 6.02
CA GLN A 63 13.84 10.74 6.73
C GLN A 63 13.12 9.89 7.78
N LEU A 64 12.82 8.62 7.47
CA LEU A 64 12.25 7.70 8.45
C LEU A 64 13.20 7.49 9.64
N GLU A 65 14.49 7.29 9.38
CA GLU A 65 15.50 7.09 10.43
C GLU A 65 15.58 8.29 11.38
N GLU A 66 15.59 9.51 10.83
CA GLU A 66 15.62 10.77 11.57
C GLU A 66 14.36 10.95 12.43
N LEU A 67 13.19 10.63 11.89
CA LEU A 67 11.91 10.82 12.57
C LEU A 67 11.64 9.76 13.64
N ALA A 68 12.03 8.51 13.39
CA ALA A 68 11.55 7.37 14.16
C ALA A 68 12.59 6.75 15.11
N ARG A 69 13.89 7.06 14.94
CA ARG A 69 15.01 6.43 15.66
C ARG A 69 14.85 4.91 15.74
N LEU A 70 14.88 4.27 14.57
CA LEU A 70 14.51 2.86 14.42
C LEU A 70 15.35 1.93 15.31
N THR A 71 14.68 1.02 16.02
CA THR A 71 15.31 -0.03 16.80
C THR A 71 15.73 -1.20 15.90
N PRO A 72 16.58 -2.14 16.38
CA PRO A 72 16.87 -3.37 15.63
C PRO A 72 15.62 -4.19 15.25
N ARG A 73 14.61 -4.21 16.12
CA ARG A 73 13.31 -4.85 15.85
C ARG A 73 12.60 -4.18 14.67
N ASP A 74 12.55 -2.85 14.66
CA ASP A 74 11.89 -2.07 13.61
C ASP A 74 12.55 -2.30 12.25
N ARG A 75 13.89 -2.31 12.22
CA ARG A 75 14.66 -2.63 11.01
C ARG A 75 14.40 -4.04 10.50
N ASN A 76 14.20 -5.01 11.40
CA ASN A 76 13.83 -6.36 10.99
C ASN A 76 12.43 -6.41 10.36
N ILE A 77 11.45 -5.73 10.97
CA ILE A 77 10.09 -5.59 10.43
C ILE A 77 10.13 -4.98 9.03
N LEU A 78 10.88 -3.89 8.84
CA LEU A 78 11.05 -3.26 7.53
C LEU A 78 11.64 -4.23 6.51
N ARG A 79 12.70 -4.98 6.89
CA ARG A 79 13.34 -5.95 6.01
C ARG A 79 12.39 -7.05 5.55
N GLU A 80 11.57 -7.59 6.46
CA GLU A 80 10.58 -8.61 6.15
C GLU A 80 9.54 -8.09 5.15
N HIS A 81 8.97 -6.90 5.39
CA HIS A 81 7.99 -6.29 4.50
C HIS A 81 8.57 -5.86 3.16
N PHE A 82 9.82 -5.39 3.12
CA PHE A 82 10.52 -5.07 1.88
C PHE A 82 10.78 -6.30 1.02
N LYS A 83 11.11 -7.44 1.66
CA LYS A 83 11.26 -8.72 0.95
C LYS A 83 9.92 -9.17 0.35
N LEU A 84 8.81 -9.05 1.10
CA LEU A 84 7.48 -9.41 0.62
C LEU A 84 7.01 -8.52 -0.54
N ALA A 85 7.30 -7.22 -0.49
CA ALA A 85 6.95 -6.26 -1.53
C ALA A 85 7.81 -6.41 -2.81
N GLY A 86 8.88 -7.20 -2.78
CA GLY A 86 9.74 -7.49 -3.94
C GLY A 86 10.27 -6.21 -4.60
N LEU A 87 10.77 -5.30 -3.78
CA LEU A 87 11.16 -3.95 -4.17
C LEU A 87 12.28 -3.97 -5.25
N PRO A 88 12.17 -3.16 -6.31
CA PRO A 88 13.05 -3.26 -7.49
C PRO A 88 14.50 -2.81 -7.29
N HIS A 89 15.40 -3.42 -8.07
CA HIS A 89 16.60 -2.78 -8.65
C HIS A 89 16.36 -2.23 -10.07
N THR A 90 15.15 -2.31 -10.64
CA THR A 90 14.88 -2.08 -12.07
C THR A 90 13.91 -0.92 -12.36
N ASN A 91 14.28 -0.14 -13.37
CA ASN A 91 13.49 0.89 -14.07
C ASN A 91 12.32 0.24 -14.84
N LEU A 92 11.27 -0.19 -14.14
CA LEU A 92 9.99 -0.49 -14.79
C LEU A 92 9.32 0.84 -15.08
N ASP A 93 9.50 1.32 -16.30
CA ASP A 93 8.85 2.55 -16.70
C ASP A 93 7.37 2.28 -16.98
N LEU A 94 6.51 3.05 -16.33
CA LEU A 94 5.08 3.04 -16.56
C LEU A 94 4.63 4.34 -17.23
N GLU A 95 5.51 5.26 -17.64
CA GLU A 95 5.29 6.65 -18.07
C GLU A 95 3.92 6.94 -18.72
N ASP A 96 3.43 6.08 -19.61
CA ASP A 96 2.13 6.23 -20.29
C ASP A 96 0.87 6.21 -19.39
N HIS A 97 0.96 5.66 -18.18
CA HIS A 97 -0.21 5.47 -17.29
C HIS A 97 -0.38 6.62 -16.28
N SER A 98 -1.61 7.04 -16.02
CA SER A 98 -1.88 8.13 -15.09
C SER A 98 -1.67 7.72 -13.62
N PHE A 99 -0.98 8.55 -12.83
CA PHE A 99 -0.90 8.34 -11.37
C PHE A 99 -2.28 8.41 -10.70
N LEU A 100 -3.25 9.09 -11.33
CA LEU A 100 -4.65 9.17 -10.88
C LEU A 100 -5.48 7.95 -11.30
N ALA A 101 -4.93 7.02 -12.08
CA ALA A 101 -5.67 5.85 -12.55
C ALA A 101 -6.30 5.03 -11.42
N PRO A 102 -5.64 4.77 -10.27
CA PRO A 102 -6.28 4.09 -9.15
C PRO A 102 -7.45 4.88 -8.55
N CYS A 103 -7.37 6.21 -8.52
CA CYS A 103 -8.43 7.07 -8.00
C CYS A 103 -9.68 6.96 -8.88
N GLY A 104 -9.52 7.13 -10.20
CA GLY A 104 -10.63 6.99 -11.15
C GLY A 104 -11.16 5.55 -11.25
N ALA A 105 -10.28 4.55 -11.17
CA ALA A 105 -10.67 3.14 -11.14
C ALA A 105 -11.46 2.79 -9.87
N ALA A 106 -11.15 3.38 -8.72
CA ALA A 106 -11.92 3.22 -7.47
C ALA A 106 -13.33 3.84 -7.53
N GLU A 107 -13.59 4.68 -8.53
CA GLU A 107 -14.92 5.21 -8.87
C GLU A 107 -15.59 4.41 -10.01
N ASN A 108 -14.97 3.32 -10.46
CA ASN A 108 -15.41 2.50 -11.58
C ASN A 108 -15.53 3.27 -12.91
N ASN A 109 -14.68 4.29 -13.11
CA ASN A 109 -14.61 5.01 -14.38
C ASN A 109 -13.93 4.11 -15.44
N PRO A 110 -14.57 3.78 -16.57
CA PRO A 110 -14.04 2.82 -17.54
C PRO A 110 -12.67 3.17 -18.11
N ARG A 111 -12.41 4.46 -18.39
CA ARG A 111 -11.14 4.91 -18.96
C ARG A 111 -9.99 4.70 -17.97
N TYR A 112 -10.19 5.12 -16.73
CA TYR A 112 -9.18 4.97 -15.68
C TYR A 112 -9.03 3.53 -15.22
N LEU A 113 -10.10 2.74 -15.25
CA LEU A 113 -10.05 1.32 -14.96
C LEU A 113 -9.21 0.57 -16.00
N ALA A 114 -9.42 0.84 -17.28
CA ALA A 114 -8.60 0.26 -18.36
C ALA A 114 -7.13 0.66 -18.23
N ASP A 115 -6.84 1.94 -18.00
CA ASP A 115 -5.48 2.45 -17.76
C ASP A 115 -4.82 1.78 -16.55
N PHE A 116 -5.57 1.64 -15.45
CA PHE A 116 -5.12 0.95 -14.25
C PHE A 116 -4.82 -0.53 -14.50
N ILE A 117 -5.70 -1.24 -15.20
CA ILE A 117 -5.52 -2.66 -15.54
C ILE A 117 -4.26 -2.87 -16.39
N GLU A 118 -4.05 -2.06 -17.43
CA GLU A 118 -2.87 -2.18 -18.27
C GLU A 118 -1.57 -1.92 -17.50
N GLY A 119 -1.57 -0.92 -16.61
CA GLY A 119 -0.45 -0.72 -15.69
C GLY A 119 -0.24 -1.91 -14.74
N LEU A 120 -1.31 -2.52 -14.23
CA LEU A 120 -1.21 -3.69 -13.33
C LEU A 120 -0.57 -4.88 -14.03
N LYS A 121 -0.91 -5.12 -15.30
CA LYS A 121 -0.30 -6.19 -16.11
C LYS A 121 1.21 -6.01 -16.27
N LYS A 122 1.70 -4.77 -16.35
CA LYS A 122 3.13 -4.44 -16.35
C LYS A 122 3.78 -4.66 -14.98
N VAL A 123 3.10 -4.30 -13.88
CA VAL A 123 3.60 -4.45 -12.50
C VAL A 123 3.70 -5.92 -12.06
N ILE A 124 2.72 -6.75 -12.43
CA ILE A 124 2.67 -8.16 -12.03
C ILE A 124 3.79 -8.93 -12.75
N PRO A 125 4.68 -9.62 -12.02
CA PRO A 125 5.78 -10.38 -12.60
C PRO A 125 5.30 -11.77 -13.04
N ALA A 126 6.19 -12.57 -13.62
CA ALA A 126 5.88 -13.94 -14.04
C ALA A 126 5.57 -14.87 -12.84
N GLN A 127 6.21 -14.65 -11.70
CA GLN A 127 5.96 -15.40 -10.47
C GLN A 127 4.70 -14.92 -9.75
N ASN A 128 4.10 -15.80 -8.95
CA ASN A 128 2.94 -15.47 -8.12
C ASN A 128 3.30 -14.41 -7.07
N VAL A 129 2.46 -13.39 -6.93
CA VAL A 129 2.64 -12.30 -5.97
C VAL A 129 1.33 -11.94 -5.24
N PHE A 130 1.46 -11.28 -4.10
CA PHE A 130 0.32 -10.85 -3.28
C PHE A 130 0.01 -9.36 -3.44
N TYR A 131 -1.05 -8.91 -2.76
CA TYR A 131 -1.51 -7.52 -2.76
C TYR A 131 -0.38 -6.53 -2.44
N GLU A 132 0.43 -6.81 -1.42
CA GLU A 132 1.49 -5.91 -0.95
C GLU A 132 2.50 -5.62 -2.06
N PHE A 133 2.89 -6.65 -2.82
CA PHE A 133 3.80 -6.48 -3.96
C PHE A 133 3.21 -5.54 -5.00
N VAL A 134 1.97 -5.81 -5.43
CA VAL A 134 1.31 -5.04 -6.50
C VAL A 134 1.08 -3.60 -6.07
N ALA A 135 0.52 -3.40 -4.87
CA ALA A 135 0.20 -2.08 -4.34
C ALA A 135 1.45 -1.24 -4.10
N VAL A 136 2.50 -1.80 -3.48
CA VAL A 136 3.73 -1.06 -3.19
C VAL A 136 4.45 -0.67 -4.48
N ARG A 137 4.57 -1.59 -5.45
CA ARG A 137 5.22 -1.25 -6.73
C ARG A 137 4.42 -0.23 -7.53
N TRP A 138 3.09 -0.31 -7.54
CA TRP A 138 2.28 0.73 -8.15
C TRP A 138 2.58 2.10 -7.54
N LEU A 139 2.52 2.21 -6.21
CA LEU A 139 2.80 3.47 -5.51
C LEU A 139 4.21 3.99 -5.80
N LEU A 140 5.21 3.11 -5.78
CA LEU A 140 6.60 3.50 -6.00
C LEU A 140 6.90 3.94 -7.44
N LEU A 141 6.26 3.31 -8.44
CA LEU A 141 6.47 3.61 -9.85
C LEU A 141 5.62 4.78 -10.36
N LYS A 142 4.52 5.14 -9.66
CA LYS A 142 3.57 6.15 -10.14
C LYS A 142 3.48 7.43 -9.35
N CYS A 143 3.62 7.35 -8.03
CA CYS A 143 3.58 8.54 -7.21
C CYS A 143 4.98 9.13 -7.23
N ASN A 144 5.20 10.39 -7.61
CA ASN A 144 6.55 10.97 -7.58
C ASN A 144 6.88 11.58 -6.21
N GLN A 145 5.85 11.94 -5.44
CA GLN A 145 6.01 12.53 -4.11
C GLN A 145 5.41 11.65 -3.02
N ASP A 146 5.88 11.83 -1.78
CA ASP A 146 5.37 11.11 -0.59
C ASP A 146 3.88 11.42 -0.35
N VAL A 147 3.46 12.65 -0.62
CA VAL A 147 2.05 13.06 -0.51
C VAL A 147 1.16 12.31 -1.50
N ASP A 148 1.65 12.04 -2.71
CA ASP A 148 0.92 11.30 -3.73
C ASP A 148 0.76 9.84 -3.33
N ILE A 149 1.79 9.23 -2.71
CA ILE A 149 1.69 7.87 -2.13
C ILE A 149 0.58 7.87 -1.08
N TYR A 150 0.59 8.84 -0.17
CA TYR A 150 -0.40 8.93 0.89
C TYR A 150 -1.83 9.05 0.35
N ASN A 151 -2.04 9.93 -0.64
CA ASN A 151 -3.35 10.16 -1.22
C ASN A 151 -3.85 8.98 -2.07
N THR A 152 -2.97 8.34 -2.83
CA THR A 152 -3.34 7.26 -3.77
C THR A 152 -3.60 5.94 -3.06
N ALA A 153 -2.88 5.64 -1.97
CA ALA A 153 -2.92 4.33 -1.35
C ALA A 153 -4.29 3.92 -0.81
N ASP A 154 -5.12 4.89 -0.40
CA ASP A 154 -6.45 4.60 0.13
C ASP A 154 -7.43 4.15 -0.97
N PHE A 155 -7.16 4.45 -2.24
CA PHE A 155 -7.99 4.06 -3.38
C PHE A 155 -7.63 2.67 -3.94
N LEU A 156 -6.39 2.22 -3.77
CA LEU A 156 -5.88 0.97 -4.35
C LEU A 156 -6.72 -0.28 -4.03
N PRO A 157 -7.18 -0.53 -2.78
CA PRO A 157 -8.00 -1.70 -2.49
C PRO A 157 -9.28 -1.76 -3.33
N LYS A 158 -9.94 -0.61 -3.52
CA LYS A 158 -11.19 -0.51 -4.27
C LYS A 158 -10.93 -0.55 -5.78
N ALA A 159 -9.88 0.09 -6.26
CA ALA A 159 -9.44 -0.02 -7.65
C ALA A 159 -9.13 -1.48 -8.04
N LEU A 160 -8.39 -2.22 -7.20
CA LEU A 160 -8.08 -3.63 -7.40
C LEU A 160 -9.32 -4.53 -7.28
N PHE A 161 -10.33 -4.13 -6.53
CA PHE A 161 -11.62 -4.83 -6.52
C PHE A 161 -12.30 -4.73 -7.89
N TYR A 162 -12.40 -3.54 -8.46
CA TYR A 162 -13.00 -3.35 -9.79
C TYR A 162 -12.16 -3.97 -10.91
N ALA A 163 -10.83 -3.81 -10.87
CA ALA A 163 -9.95 -4.42 -11.85
C ALA A 163 -10.14 -5.94 -11.93
N ARG A 164 -10.28 -6.61 -10.77
CA ARG A 164 -10.51 -8.05 -10.71
C ARG A 164 -11.87 -8.51 -11.22
N ALA A 165 -12.86 -7.63 -11.20
CA ALA A 165 -14.19 -7.89 -11.75
C ALA A 165 -14.24 -7.67 -13.26
N ASP A 166 -13.26 -6.97 -13.83
CA ASP A 166 -13.18 -6.69 -15.27
C ASP A 166 -12.80 -7.95 -16.07
N PRO A 167 -13.49 -8.24 -17.19
CA PRO A 167 -13.19 -9.40 -18.04
C PRO A 167 -11.74 -9.46 -18.53
N SER A 168 -11.13 -8.30 -18.84
CA SER A 168 -9.77 -8.20 -19.39
C SER A 168 -8.66 -8.57 -18.39
N PHE A 169 -9.01 -8.72 -17.12
CA PHE A 169 -8.09 -9.01 -16.03
C PHE A 169 -8.48 -10.27 -15.24
N LYS A 170 -9.55 -10.97 -15.64
CA LYS A 170 -10.09 -12.12 -14.91
C LYS A 170 -9.08 -13.26 -14.70
N GLU A 171 -8.19 -13.48 -15.66
CA GLU A 171 -7.18 -14.55 -15.63
C GLU A 171 -5.88 -14.14 -14.92
N TRP A 172 -5.74 -12.88 -14.51
CA TRP A 172 -4.52 -12.36 -13.90
C TRP A 172 -4.47 -12.53 -12.37
N TRP A 173 -5.50 -13.15 -11.80
CA TRP A 173 -5.58 -13.37 -10.37
C TRP A 173 -6.43 -14.60 -10.05
N HIS A 174 -6.21 -15.16 -8.86
CA HIS A 174 -7.08 -16.20 -8.31
C HIS A 174 -7.11 -16.11 -6.78
N LYS A 175 -7.99 -16.90 -6.15
CA LYS A 175 -8.02 -17.08 -4.70
C LYS A 175 -7.38 -18.41 -4.35
N GLU A 176 -6.46 -18.40 -3.41
CA GLU A 176 -5.91 -19.63 -2.82
C GLU A 176 -6.38 -19.78 -1.38
N PRO A 177 -6.63 -21.01 -0.90
CA PRO A 177 -6.82 -21.28 0.51
C PRO A 177 -5.63 -20.79 1.34
N HIS A 178 -5.93 -20.22 2.49
CA HIS A 178 -4.97 -19.75 3.48
C HIS A 178 -5.43 -20.17 4.88
N LEU A 179 -4.61 -19.87 5.89
CA LEU A 179 -4.83 -20.30 7.27
C LEU A 179 -6.24 -19.96 7.75
N TYR A 180 -6.84 -20.91 8.48
CA TYR A 180 -8.17 -20.79 9.09
C TYR A 180 -9.31 -20.54 8.10
N GLY A 181 -9.26 -21.19 6.93
CA GLY A 181 -10.34 -21.12 5.93
C GLY A 181 -10.47 -19.74 5.25
N LYS A 182 -9.49 -18.86 5.45
CA LYS A 182 -9.41 -17.58 4.74
C LYS A 182 -8.87 -17.81 3.34
N TYR A 183 -9.27 -16.99 2.39
CA TYR A 183 -8.67 -16.99 1.06
C TYR A 183 -7.69 -15.83 0.94
N ARG A 184 -6.53 -16.08 0.33
CA ARG A 184 -5.61 -15.03 -0.10
C ARG A 184 -5.77 -14.79 -1.59
N ILE A 185 -5.62 -13.54 -2.01
CA ILE A 185 -5.63 -13.16 -3.43
C ILE A 185 -4.21 -13.29 -3.94
N VAL A 186 -4.06 -14.02 -5.03
CA VAL A 186 -2.77 -14.22 -5.71
C VAL A 186 -2.87 -13.63 -7.10
N TYR A 187 -1.93 -12.75 -7.43
CA TYR A 187 -1.77 -12.17 -8.75
C TYR A 187 -0.67 -12.91 -9.51
N HIS A 188 -0.90 -13.14 -10.80
CA HIS A 188 0.00 -13.90 -11.65
C HIS A 188 -0.18 -13.50 -13.11
N ARG A 189 0.81 -13.80 -13.95
CA ARG A 189 0.65 -13.70 -15.40
C ARG A 189 -0.05 -14.97 -15.90
N PRO A 190 -1.09 -14.85 -16.76
CA PRO A 190 -1.65 -16.00 -17.44
C PRO A 190 -0.54 -16.70 -18.24
N GLN A 191 -0.42 -18.01 -18.08
CA GLN A 191 0.42 -18.79 -19.00
C GLN A 191 -0.31 -18.82 -20.33
N SER A 192 0.33 -18.31 -21.39
CA SER A 192 -0.20 -18.44 -22.75
C SER A 192 -0.45 -19.92 -23.00
N ARG A 193 -1.72 -20.32 -23.04
CA ARG A 193 -2.09 -21.61 -23.62
C ARG A 193 -1.82 -21.46 -25.11
N TYR A 194 -0.67 -21.96 -25.55
CA TYR A 194 -0.54 -22.31 -26.95
C TYR A 194 -1.52 -23.46 -27.15
N ASP A 195 -2.66 -23.16 -27.79
CA ASP A 195 -3.49 -24.19 -28.40
C ASP A 195 -2.62 -24.82 -29.50
N LEU A 196 -2.01 -25.96 -29.18
CA LEU A 196 -1.32 -26.86 -30.10
C LEU A 196 -2.32 -27.81 -30.75
#